data_AF-A0A6J7CSC4-F1
#
_entry.id   AF-A0A6J7CSC4-F1
#
_cell.length_a   1.000
_cell.length_b   1.000
_cell.length_c   1.000
_cell.angle_alpha   90.00
_cell.angle_beta   90.00
_cell.angle_gamma   90.00
#
_symmetry.space_group_name_H-M   'P 1'
#
loop_
_entity.id
_entity.type
_entity.pdbx_description
1 polymer ?
#
loop_
_entity_poly.entity_id
_entity_poly.type
_entity_poly.pdbx_seq_one_letter_code
_entity_poly.pdbx_strand_id
1 'polypeptide(L)'
;MVGSLVGAGPAGAATTKVTLPGFDAFASSVKTLRSGKYYLVESTSMPAHNLMVGITNWQQQVPIPQPYTGSNAWQIPVKPVLAANPISAKNDLFRGAIALAVNGVPMFNALNNRGEDSYLIGELDEWGGHCGKADDYHYHIAPLHLSKTVGRNKPIAYALDGFPIYGETEPDGKAVVGLDEYNGHFDSKKQYHYHGTRTYPYHNGGMRGVVTVADGQVDPQPRANSGRTPTEPLRGAAITKFQRSGSDHYELAYTLSGATHRIDYTATMKAVTMKFIDPSGASSTETYARRAN
;
A
#
# COMPACT_ATOMS: atom_id res chain seq x y z
N MET A 1 -31.69 -11.73 -39.64
CA MET A 1 -30.39 -11.05 -39.43
C MET A 1 -30.17 -10.89 -37.94
N VAL A 2 -29.09 -11.54 -37.49
CA VAL A 2 -28.29 -11.43 -36.26
C VAL A 2 -28.91 -10.65 -35.09
N GLY A 3 -29.39 -11.40 -34.10
CA GLY A 3 -29.64 -10.93 -32.75
C GLY A 3 -28.32 -10.62 -32.04
N SER A 4 -28.32 -9.50 -31.33
CA SER A 4 -27.22 -9.04 -30.49
C SER A 4 -27.03 -9.99 -29.31
N LEU A 5 -25.94 -10.75 -29.31
CA LEU A 5 -25.44 -11.44 -28.13
C LEU A 5 -24.88 -10.38 -27.17
N VAL A 6 -25.70 -10.00 -26.21
CA VAL A 6 -25.25 -9.35 -24.97
C VAL A 6 -24.27 -10.33 -24.33
N GLY A 7 -22.97 -10.00 -24.36
CA GLY A 7 -21.95 -10.75 -23.66
C GLY A 7 -22.27 -10.74 -22.17
N ALA A 8 -22.71 -11.87 -21.64
CA ALA A 8 -22.76 -12.11 -20.21
C ALA A 8 -21.35 -11.94 -19.66
N GLY A 9 -21.15 -11.01 -18.72
CA GLY A 9 -19.95 -10.99 -17.90
C GLY A 9 -19.74 -12.35 -17.22
N PRO A 10 -18.49 -12.73 -16.90
CA PRO A 10 -18.22 -14.04 -16.33
C PRO A 10 -19.04 -14.19 -15.04
N ALA A 11 -19.85 -15.25 -14.97
CA ALA A 11 -20.59 -15.63 -13.78
C ALA A 11 -19.66 -15.55 -12.57
N GLY A 12 -19.96 -14.66 -11.62
CA GLY A 12 -19.09 -14.34 -10.50
C GLY A 12 -18.71 -15.61 -9.74
N ALA A 13 -17.44 -16.00 -9.79
CA ALA A 13 -16.96 -17.18 -9.10
C ALA A 13 -17.28 -17.05 -7.61
N ALA A 14 -17.87 -18.10 -7.02
CA ALA A 14 -18.27 -18.11 -5.62
C ALA A 14 -17.09 -17.71 -4.72
N THR A 15 -17.34 -16.77 -3.81
CA THR A 15 -16.34 -16.31 -2.85
C THR A 15 -16.42 -17.12 -1.57
N THR A 16 -15.29 -17.62 -1.08
CA THR A 16 -15.22 -18.33 0.22
C THR A 16 -14.24 -17.61 1.14
N LYS A 17 -14.61 -17.42 2.41
CA LYS A 17 -13.67 -16.90 3.42
C LYS A 17 -12.54 -17.89 3.62
N VAL A 18 -11.30 -17.39 3.62
CA VAL A 18 -10.10 -18.20 3.82
C VAL A 18 -9.19 -17.55 4.84
N THR A 19 -8.30 -18.33 5.42
CA THR A 19 -7.20 -17.84 6.26
C THR A 19 -5.92 -17.86 5.42
N LEU A 20 -5.26 -16.71 5.29
CA LEU A 20 -3.97 -16.59 4.60
C LEU A 20 -2.90 -16.21 5.65
N PRO A 21 -1.75 -16.90 5.72
CA PRO A 21 -0.74 -16.64 6.75
C PRO A 21 -0.30 -15.18 6.79
N GLY A 22 -0.25 -14.60 7.98
CA GLY A 22 0.08 -13.19 8.23
C GLY A 22 -1.17 -12.32 8.33
N PHE A 23 -2.07 -12.41 7.34
CA PHE A 23 -3.34 -11.66 7.35
C PHE A 23 -4.27 -12.07 8.51
N ASP A 24 -4.15 -13.30 8.98
CA ASP A 24 -4.89 -13.82 10.14
C ASP A 24 -4.67 -12.99 11.41
N ALA A 25 -3.48 -12.40 11.58
CA ALA A 25 -3.17 -11.52 12.71
C ALA A 25 -3.89 -10.15 12.64
N PHE A 26 -4.44 -9.79 11.47
CA PHE A 26 -5.10 -8.51 11.20
C PHE A 26 -6.59 -8.66 10.87
N ALA A 27 -7.22 -9.78 11.25
CA ALA A 27 -8.60 -10.13 10.92
C ALA A 27 -9.68 -9.12 11.38
N SER A 28 -9.35 -8.19 12.27
CA SER A 28 -10.23 -7.07 12.67
C SER A 28 -10.27 -5.92 11.66
N SER A 29 -9.29 -5.85 10.76
CA SER A 29 -9.10 -4.76 9.79
C SER A 29 -8.94 -5.24 8.34
N VAL A 30 -8.69 -6.54 8.16
CA VAL A 30 -8.52 -7.19 6.87
C VAL A 30 -9.41 -8.41 6.76
N LYS A 31 -10.02 -8.60 5.59
CA LYS A 31 -10.81 -9.79 5.28
C LYS A 31 -10.25 -10.49 4.04
N THR A 32 -9.92 -11.76 4.21
CA THR A 32 -9.36 -12.61 3.15
C THR A 32 -10.43 -13.58 2.62
N LEU A 33 -10.63 -13.53 1.31
CA LEU A 33 -11.52 -14.41 0.57
C LEU A 33 -10.73 -15.13 -0.52
N ARG A 34 -11.33 -16.16 -1.11
CA ARG A 34 -10.85 -16.80 -2.33
C ARG A 34 -11.96 -16.78 -3.37
N SER A 35 -11.61 -16.42 -4.60
CA SER A 35 -12.48 -16.50 -5.77
C SER A 35 -11.66 -17.01 -6.95
N GLY A 36 -11.97 -18.22 -7.43
CA GLY A 36 -11.23 -18.87 -8.50
C GLY A 36 -9.72 -19.01 -8.21
N LYS A 37 -8.91 -18.37 -9.05
CA LYS A 37 -7.43 -18.41 -8.99
C LYS A 37 -6.80 -17.32 -8.12
N TYR A 38 -7.62 -16.46 -7.48
CA TYR A 38 -7.13 -15.35 -6.66
C TYR A 38 -7.60 -15.46 -5.20
N TYR A 39 -6.73 -15.05 -4.30
CA TYR A 39 -7.13 -14.49 -3.02
C TYR A 39 -7.63 -13.06 -3.26
N LEU A 40 -8.77 -12.72 -2.66
CA LEU A 40 -9.25 -11.35 -2.58
C LEU A 40 -8.99 -10.83 -1.16
N VAL A 41 -8.35 -9.67 -1.05
CA VAL A 41 -8.04 -9.06 0.24
C VAL A 41 -8.77 -7.73 0.35
N GLU A 42 -9.70 -7.66 1.30
CA GLU A 42 -10.46 -6.46 1.61
C GLU A 42 -9.83 -5.71 2.77
N SER A 43 -9.64 -4.40 2.63
CA SER A 43 -9.08 -3.53 3.68
C SER A 43 -9.54 -2.07 3.50
N THR A 44 -9.24 -1.23 4.50
CA THR A 44 -9.40 0.23 4.36
C THR A 44 -8.09 0.96 4.09
N SER A 45 -6.96 0.25 4.03
CA SER A 45 -5.61 0.83 3.99
C SER A 45 -5.23 1.71 5.19
N MET A 46 -5.97 1.63 6.30
CA MET A 46 -5.71 2.40 7.52
C MET A 46 -5.12 1.51 8.61
N PRO A 47 -3.78 1.44 8.76
CA PRO A 47 -3.14 0.60 9.76
C PRO A 47 -3.32 1.17 11.18
N ALA A 48 -2.98 0.36 12.18
CA ALA A 48 -3.11 0.71 13.60
C ALA A 48 -1.88 1.38 14.23
N HIS A 49 -0.89 1.78 13.43
CA HIS A 49 0.26 2.55 13.87
C HIS A 49 0.10 4.04 13.48
N ASN A 50 1.01 4.89 13.97
CA ASN A 50 1.02 6.31 13.62
C ASN A 50 1.33 6.52 12.13
N LEU A 51 1.02 7.67 11.53
CA LEU A 51 1.25 7.92 10.11
C LEU A 51 1.89 9.28 9.90
N MET A 52 2.49 9.53 8.73
CA MET A 52 2.90 10.84 8.23
C MET A 52 4.01 11.58 8.98
N VAL A 53 4.25 11.30 10.26
CA VAL A 53 5.26 11.98 11.07
C VAL A 53 6.66 11.69 10.53
N GLY A 54 7.45 12.75 10.34
CA GLY A 54 8.81 12.66 9.80
C GLY A 54 8.93 12.97 8.31
N ILE A 55 7.81 13.06 7.58
CA ILE A 55 7.82 13.46 6.17
C ILE A 55 8.26 14.92 6.05
N THR A 56 9.26 15.17 5.20
CA THR A 56 9.84 16.50 4.91
C THR A 56 9.73 16.90 3.45
N ASN A 57 9.42 15.95 2.57
CA ASN A 57 9.06 16.19 1.19
C ASN A 57 7.60 15.76 0.99
N TRP A 58 6.68 16.69 1.26
CA TRP A 58 5.25 16.39 1.37
C TRP A 58 4.44 16.99 0.22
N GLN A 59 3.65 16.13 -0.44
CA GLN A 59 2.71 16.51 -1.51
C GLN A 59 1.30 16.92 -1.04
N GLN A 60 1.18 17.35 0.23
CA GLN A 60 -0.07 17.86 0.81
C GLN A 60 -1.25 16.87 0.78
N GLN A 61 -0.96 15.57 0.67
CA GLN A 61 -1.93 14.49 0.80
C GLN A 61 -1.96 13.98 2.25
N VAL A 62 -3.12 13.51 2.70
CA VAL A 62 -3.34 13.03 4.07
C VAL A 62 -4.00 11.65 4.03
N PRO A 63 -3.79 10.78 5.01
CA PRO A 63 -4.32 9.43 4.94
C PRO A 63 -5.85 9.46 5.12
N ILE A 64 -6.56 8.82 4.19
CA ILE A 64 -7.99 8.56 4.30
C ILE A 64 -8.29 7.08 4.04
N PRO A 65 -9.37 6.52 4.61
CA PRO A 65 -9.75 5.14 4.34
C PRO A 65 -10.15 4.93 2.88
N GLN A 66 -9.67 3.87 2.23
CA GLN A 66 -10.00 3.52 0.85
C GLN A 66 -10.95 2.32 0.77
N PRO A 67 -11.89 2.26 -0.19
CA PRO A 67 -12.90 1.20 -0.26
C PRO A 67 -12.37 -0.03 -1.02
N TYR A 68 -11.30 -0.66 -0.54
CA TYR A 68 -10.77 -1.87 -1.16
C TYR A 68 -11.63 -3.08 -0.76
N THR A 69 -12.85 -3.18 -1.28
CA THR A 69 -13.83 -4.23 -0.95
C THR A 69 -14.58 -4.72 -2.18
N GLY A 70 -15.17 -5.91 -2.13
CA GLY A 70 -15.96 -6.47 -3.22
C GLY A 70 -15.17 -6.58 -4.53
N SER A 71 -15.70 -6.00 -5.61
CA SER A 71 -15.04 -5.94 -6.92
C SER A 71 -13.79 -5.06 -6.93
N ASN A 72 -13.60 -4.19 -5.93
CA ASN A 72 -12.44 -3.33 -5.73
C ASN A 72 -11.44 -3.91 -4.71
N ALA A 73 -11.55 -5.19 -4.34
CA ALA A 73 -10.60 -5.85 -3.44
C ALA A 73 -9.26 -6.15 -4.14
N TRP A 74 -8.18 -6.17 -3.37
CA TRP A 74 -6.86 -6.57 -3.88
C TRP A 74 -6.87 -8.02 -4.35
N GLN A 75 -6.17 -8.32 -5.44
CA GLN A 75 -6.09 -9.66 -6.01
C GLN A 75 -4.67 -10.20 -5.91
N ILE A 76 -4.51 -11.37 -5.32
CA ILE A 76 -3.21 -12.06 -5.19
C ILE A 76 -3.38 -13.47 -5.76
N PRO A 77 -2.56 -13.90 -6.75
CA PRO A 77 -2.62 -15.26 -7.28
C PRO A 77 -2.46 -16.32 -6.19
N VAL A 78 -3.33 -17.32 -6.17
CA VAL A 78 -3.25 -18.44 -5.21
C VAL A 78 -2.06 -19.36 -5.50
N LYS A 79 -1.67 -19.43 -6.78
CA LYS A 79 -0.56 -20.24 -7.26
C LYS A 79 0.35 -19.34 -8.12
N PRO A 80 1.37 -18.69 -7.52
CA PRO A 80 2.31 -17.89 -8.28
C PRO A 80 3.07 -18.78 -9.28
N VAL A 81 3.41 -18.22 -10.43
CA VAL A 81 4.17 -18.88 -11.51
C VAL A 81 5.35 -18.00 -11.85
N LEU A 82 6.55 -18.55 -11.91
CA LEU A 82 7.75 -17.79 -12.32
C LEU A 82 7.59 -17.26 -13.75
N ALA A 83 7.92 -15.99 -13.95
CA ALA A 83 7.94 -15.40 -15.28
C ALA A 83 9.20 -15.87 -16.05
N ALA A 84 9.05 -16.12 -17.35
CA ALA A 84 10.21 -16.33 -18.23
C ALA A 84 11.07 -15.06 -18.34
N ASN A 85 10.41 -13.90 -18.34
CA ASN A 85 11.03 -12.58 -18.33
C ASN A 85 10.45 -11.79 -17.14
N PRO A 86 11.07 -11.87 -15.94
CA PRO A 86 10.68 -11.08 -14.79
C PRO A 86 10.75 -9.57 -15.05
N ILE A 87 9.97 -8.79 -14.30
CA ILE A 87 9.87 -7.33 -14.45
C ILE A 87 10.62 -6.67 -13.31
N SER A 88 11.56 -5.77 -13.62
CA SER A 88 12.30 -5.03 -12.60
C SER A 88 11.62 -3.71 -12.26
N ALA A 89 11.44 -3.46 -10.96
CA ALA A 89 10.94 -2.18 -10.45
C ALA A 89 11.96 -1.02 -10.62
N LYS A 90 13.20 -1.30 -11.02
CA LYS A 90 14.18 -0.25 -11.34
C LYS A 90 13.78 0.58 -12.56
N ASN A 91 13.08 -0.03 -13.52
CA ASN A 91 12.83 0.54 -14.84
C ASN A 91 11.33 0.58 -15.21
N ASP A 92 10.47 0.04 -14.36
CA ASP A 92 9.02 -0.08 -14.59
C ASP A 92 8.29 -0.07 -13.23
N LEU A 93 6.97 -0.24 -13.23
CA LEU A 93 6.13 -0.32 -12.02
C LEU A 93 6.21 0.94 -11.16
N PHE A 94 6.35 2.11 -11.79
CA PHE A 94 6.37 3.42 -11.13
C PHE A 94 4.99 3.93 -10.71
N ARG A 95 3.94 3.13 -10.97
CA ARG A 95 2.54 3.41 -10.61
C ARG A 95 1.94 2.20 -9.92
N GLY A 96 1.05 2.46 -8.97
CA GLY A 96 0.31 1.42 -8.25
C GLY A 96 1.19 0.58 -7.33
N ALA A 97 0.56 -0.41 -6.70
CA ALA A 97 1.24 -1.31 -5.80
C ALA A 97 1.95 -2.44 -6.58
N ILE A 98 2.98 -3.01 -5.95
CA ILE A 98 3.65 -4.24 -6.38
C ILE A 98 3.55 -5.34 -5.33
N ALA A 99 3.10 -5.00 -4.12
CA ALA A 99 2.79 -5.94 -3.05
C ALA A 99 1.68 -5.40 -2.13
N LEU A 100 1.16 -6.26 -1.26
CA LEU A 100 0.19 -5.92 -0.22
C LEU A 100 0.70 -6.42 1.13
N ALA A 101 0.88 -5.50 2.07
CA ALA A 101 1.25 -5.84 3.45
C ALA A 101 0.09 -6.55 4.17
N VAL A 102 0.43 -7.41 5.13
CA VAL A 102 -0.58 -8.24 5.83
C VAL A 102 -1.52 -7.45 6.73
N ASN A 103 -1.21 -6.20 7.04
CA ASN A 103 -2.11 -5.24 7.68
C ASN A 103 -3.06 -4.54 6.68
N GLY A 104 -3.05 -4.93 5.41
CA GLY A 104 -3.94 -4.44 4.37
C GLY A 104 -3.49 -3.14 3.71
N VAL A 105 -2.27 -2.67 3.95
CA VAL A 105 -1.68 -1.47 3.32
C VAL A 105 -0.92 -1.87 2.04
N PRO A 106 -1.18 -1.22 0.90
CA PRO A 106 -0.43 -1.46 -0.33
C PRO A 106 1.05 -1.09 -0.19
N MET A 107 1.90 -1.79 -0.93
CA MET A 107 3.34 -1.53 -1.01
C MET A 107 3.68 -1.20 -2.46
N PHE A 108 4.17 0.03 -2.67
CA PHE A 108 4.54 0.58 -3.95
C PHE A 108 6.04 0.37 -4.18
N ASN A 109 6.49 0.61 -5.40
CA ASN A 109 7.90 0.59 -5.76
C ASN A 109 8.70 1.55 -4.88
N ALA A 110 9.88 1.15 -4.39
CA ALA A 110 10.79 2.04 -3.64
C ALA A 110 11.09 3.35 -4.38
N LEU A 111 11.05 3.33 -5.72
CA LEU A 111 11.17 4.51 -6.56
C LEU A 111 9.80 5.15 -6.83
N ASN A 112 9.70 6.47 -6.67
CA ASN A 112 8.50 7.21 -7.06
C ASN A 112 8.37 7.33 -8.59
N ASN A 113 7.35 8.06 -9.05
CA ASN A 113 7.06 8.25 -10.47
C ASN A 113 8.12 9.02 -11.27
N ARG A 114 9.14 9.57 -10.61
CA ARG A 114 10.30 10.25 -11.20
C ARG A 114 11.56 9.36 -11.20
N GLY A 115 11.47 8.15 -10.66
CA GLY A 115 12.60 7.24 -10.50
C GLY A 115 13.49 7.54 -9.28
N GLU A 116 13.04 8.41 -8.37
CA GLU A 116 13.79 8.77 -7.15
C GLU A 116 13.41 7.86 -5.99
N ASP A 117 14.38 7.46 -5.16
CA ASP A 117 14.12 6.67 -3.95
C ASP A 117 13.40 7.51 -2.90
N SER A 118 12.12 7.21 -2.67
CA SER A 118 11.23 7.96 -1.77
C SER A 118 11.76 8.03 -0.33
N TYR A 119 12.46 6.99 0.14
CA TYR A 119 13.05 6.98 1.49
C TYR A 119 14.16 8.03 1.58
N LEU A 120 15.07 8.05 0.59
CA LEU A 120 16.24 8.93 0.60
C LEU A 120 15.89 10.41 0.42
N ILE A 121 14.78 10.72 -0.24
CA ILE A 121 14.35 12.11 -0.49
C ILE A 121 13.34 12.63 0.53
N GLY A 122 13.11 11.91 1.64
CA GLY A 122 12.29 12.37 2.76
C GLY A 122 10.78 12.38 2.49
N GLU A 123 10.30 11.59 1.53
CA GLU A 123 8.86 11.45 1.24
C GLU A 123 8.14 10.54 2.26
N LEU A 124 8.87 9.70 3.01
CA LEU A 124 8.29 8.67 3.87
C LEU A 124 8.25 9.05 5.35
N ASP A 125 7.25 8.54 6.05
CA ASP A 125 7.16 8.58 7.51
C ASP A 125 8.05 7.52 8.18
N GLU A 126 8.06 7.50 9.52
CA GLU A 126 8.85 6.55 10.31
C GLU A 126 8.51 5.06 10.06
N TRP A 127 7.35 4.78 9.48
CA TRP A 127 6.87 3.45 9.15
C TRP A 127 7.15 3.06 7.70
N GLY A 128 7.69 3.99 6.92
CA GLY A 128 8.10 3.74 5.56
C GLY A 128 7.04 3.98 4.49
N GLY A 129 6.00 4.76 4.82
CA GLY A 129 4.94 5.07 3.89
C GLY A 129 4.61 6.55 3.80
N HIS A 130 3.75 6.88 2.85
CA HIS A 130 3.19 8.21 2.64
C HIS A 130 1.86 8.11 1.90
N CYS A 131 1.24 9.25 1.59
CA CYS A 131 -0.04 9.28 0.89
C CYS A 131 0.15 9.65 -0.58
N GLY A 132 -0.40 8.83 -1.47
CA GLY A 132 -0.50 9.10 -2.90
C GLY A 132 -1.51 10.19 -3.25
N LYS A 133 -1.59 10.52 -4.54
CA LYS A 133 -2.48 11.57 -5.08
C LYS A 133 -3.97 11.34 -4.79
N ALA A 134 -4.38 10.11 -4.45
CA ALA A 134 -5.74 9.78 -4.07
C ALA A 134 -5.94 9.71 -2.55
N ASP A 135 -5.04 10.32 -1.77
CA ASP A 135 -4.99 10.27 -0.31
C ASP A 135 -4.90 8.83 0.24
N ASP A 136 -4.37 7.92 -0.58
CA ASP A 136 -4.14 6.53 -0.23
C ASP A 136 -2.79 6.40 0.45
N TYR A 137 -2.79 5.99 1.72
CA TYR A 137 -1.55 5.66 2.42
C TYR A 137 -1.00 4.32 1.92
N HIS A 138 0.28 4.29 1.56
CA HIS A 138 0.99 3.10 1.10
C HIS A 138 2.47 3.13 1.52
N TYR A 139 3.09 1.96 1.66
CA TYR A 139 4.52 1.84 1.95
C TYR A 139 5.37 1.87 0.69
N HIS A 140 6.61 2.34 0.81
CA HIS A 140 7.69 2.21 -0.18
C HIS A 140 8.88 1.38 0.32
N ILE A 141 8.91 1.06 1.61
CA ILE A 141 9.88 0.16 2.23
C ILE A 141 9.16 -0.98 2.95
N ALA A 142 9.84 -2.09 3.19
CA ALA A 142 9.22 -3.21 3.89
C ALA A 142 8.76 -2.80 5.30
N PRO A 143 7.49 -3.05 5.68
CA PRO A 143 7.00 -2.81 7.03
C PRO A 143 7.49 -3.90 8.00
N LEU A 144 8.81 -3.95 8.23
CA LEU A 144 9.50 -4.98 9.03
C LEU A 144 8.98 -5.09 10.46
N HIS A 145 8.41 -4.00 11.00
CA HIS A 145 7.76 -3.99 12.31
C HIS A 145 6.62 -5.01 12.43
N LEU A 146 5.94 -5.37 11.32
CA LEU A 146 4.86 -6.35 11.31
C LEU A 146 5.33 -7.74 11.72
N SER A 147 6.61 -8.07 11.56
CA SER A 147 7.18 -9.35 12.04
C SER A 147 7.00 -9.55 13.55
N LYS A 148 6.90 -8.48 14.34
CA LYS A 148 6.60 -8.56 15.78
C LYS A 148 5.17 -9.06 16.06
N THR A 149 4.24 -8.77 15.16
CA THR A 149 2.83 -9.15 15.28
C THR A 149 2.56 -10.52 14.67
N VAL A 150 3.08 -10.79 13.47
CA VAL A 150 2.79 -12.05 12.75
C VAL A 150 3.73 -13.20 13.14
N GLY A 151 4.90 -12.88 13.70
CA GLY A 151 5.97 -13.83 13.96
C GLY A 151 6.88 -14.02 12.74
N ARG A 152 8.17 -14.28 12.99
CA ARG A 152 9.21 -14.37 11.95
C ARG A 152 8.95 -15.42 10.86
N ASN A 153 8.18 -16.46 11.18
CA ASN A 153 7.90 -17.59 10.29
C ASN A 153 6.67 -17.36 9.40
N LYS A 154 6.00 -16.21 9.51
CA LYS A 154 4.89 -15.82 8.65
C LYS A 154 5.31 -14.65 7.74
N PRO A 155 4.73 -14.54 6.55
CA PRO A 155 4.95 -13.39 5.67
C PRO A 155 4.47 -12.09 6.32
N ILE A 156 5.18 -10.99 6.04
CA ILE A 156 4.75 -9.62 6.37
C ILE A 156 3.98 -8.96 5.22
N ALA A 157 4.09 -9.51 4.02
CA ALA A 157 3.38 -9.08 2.83
C ALA A 157 3.31 -10.21 1.79
N TYR A 158 2.57 -9.97 0.71
CA TYR A 158 2.57 -10.80 -0.49
C TYR A 158 2.73 -9.90 -1.71
N ALA A 159 3.63 -10.26 -2.61
CA ALA A 159 3.76 -9.58 -3.90
C ALA A 159 2.52 -9.85 -4.77
N LEU A 160 2.20 -8.93 -5.69
CA LEU A 160 1.03 -9.09 -6.58
C LEU A 160 1.17 -10.23 -7.60
N ASP A 161 2.37 -10.82 -7.74
CA ASP A 161 2.59 -12.07 -8.48
C ASP A 161 2.23 -13.33 -7.68
N GLY A 162 1.95 -13.18 -6.38
CA GLY A 162 1.50 -14.22 -5.47
C GLY A 162 2.57 -14.77 -4.53
N PHE A 163 3.85 -14.42 -4.69
CA PHE A 163 4.90 -14.91 -3.79
C PHE A 163 4.88 -14.17 -2.45
N PRO A 164 5.12 -14.87 -1.32
CA PRO A 164 5.18 -14.25 0.00
C PRO A 164 6.44 -13.38 0.14
N ILE A 165 6.34 -12.35 0.99
CA ILE A 165 7.44 -11.50 1.41
C ILE A 165 7.63 -11.67 2.92
N TYR A 166 8.78 -12.18 3.32
CA TYR A 166 9.17 -12.35 4.72
C TYR A 166 9.93 -11.12 5.25
N GLY A 167 10.16 -11.08 6.57
CA GLY A 167 10.98 -10.04 7.20
C GLY A 167 12.48 -10.23 6.95
N GLU A 168 13.30 -9.70 7.86
CA GLU A 168 14.78 -9.70 7.75
C GLU A 168 15.44 -11.07 7.97
N THR A 169 14.67 -12.12 8.27
CA THR A 169 15.16 -13.47 8.56
C THR A 169 14.40 -14.52 7.75
N GLU A 170 15.03 -15.66 7.56
CA GLU A 170 14.36 -16.88 7.12
C GLU A 170 13.21 -17.27 8.08
N PRO A 171 12.24 -18.07 7.62
CA PRO A 171 11.19 -18.59 8.50
C PRO A 171 11.71 -19.40 9.70
N ASP A 172 12.89 -20.01 9.59
CA ASP A 172 13.56 -20.73 10.69
C ASP A 172 14.39 -19.79 11.60
N GLY A 173 14.47 -18.50 11.28
CA GLY A 173 15.18 -17.47 12.02
C GLY A 173 16.64 -17.28 11.64
N LYS A 174 17.17 -18.00 10.64
CA LYS A 174 18.51 -17.75 10.13
C LYS A 174 18.58 -16.41 9.39
N ALA A 175 19.80 -15.90 9.25
CA ALA A 175 20.07 -14.75 8.40
C ALA A 175 19.77 -15.10 6.95
N VAL A 176 19.14 -14.16 6.25
CA VAL A 176 18.88 -14.25 4.81
C VAL A 176 20.20 -14.11 4.06
N VAL A 177 20.45 -14.99 3.11
CA VAL A 177 21.64 -14.97 2.24
C VAL A 177 21.27 -15.31 0.81
N GLY A 178 22.07 -14.82 -0.15
CA GLY A 178 21.92 -15.17 -1.55
C GLY A 178 20.62 -14.67 -2.19
N LEU A 179 20.17 -13.48 -1.80
CA LEU A 179 19.06 -12.81 -2.49
C LEU A 179 19.46 -12.49 -3.93
N ASP A 180 18.52 -12.70 -4.84
CA ASP A 180 18.61 -12.33 -6.24
C ASP A 180 18.38 -10.83 -6.45
N GLU A 181 18.41 -10.39 -7.71
CA GLU A 181 18.21 -8.99 -8.08
C GLU A 181 16.80 -8.43 -7.78
N TYR A 182 15.83 -9.28 -7.44
CA TYR A 182 14.46 -8.93 -7.05
C TYR A 182 14.27 -8.99 -5.52
N ASN A 183 15.34 -9.17 -4.75
CA ASN A 183 15.34 -9.25 -3.29
C ASN A 183 14.59 -10.49 -2.77
N GLY A 184 14.66 -11.60 -3.50
CA GLY A 184 14.12 -12.90 -3.09
C GLY A 184 15.07 -14.05 -3.39
N HIS A 185 14.70 -15.26 -3.03
CA HIS A 185 15.48 -16.46 -3.37
C HIS A 185 14.61 -17.72 -3.35
N PHE A 186 15.20 -18.87 -3.68
CA PHE A 186 14.57 -20.18 -3.53
C PHE A 186 15.00 -20.84 -2.23
N ASP A 187 14.04 -21.39 -1.49
CA ASP A 187 14.32 -22.26 -0.34
C ASP A 187 14.84 -23.65 -0.76
N SER A 188 15.15 -24.49 0.22
CA SER A 188 15.60 -25.87 0.00
C SER A 188 14.55 -26.76 -0.68
N LYS A 189 13.28 -26.36 -0.65
CA LYS A 189 12.13 -27.02 -1.31
C LYS A 189 11.80 -26.38 -2.66
N LYS A 190 12.68 -25.53 -3.20
CA LYS A 190 12.51 -24.84 -4.48
C LYS A 190 11.26 -23.96 -4.54
N GLN A 191 10.82 -23.44 -3.39
CA GLN A 191 9.80 -22.42 -3.30
C GLN A 191 10.47 -21.06 -3.30
N TYR A 192 9.98 -20.15 -4.15
CA TYR A 192 10.51 -18.79 -4.21
C TYR A 192 9.76 -17.88 -3.22
N HIS A 193 10.48 -16.99 -2.57
CA HIS A 193 9.91 -15.94 -1.72
C HIS A 193 10.83 -14.71 -1.69
N TYR A 194 10.23 -13.56 -1.40
CA TYR A 194 10.96 -12.30 -1.22
C TYR A 194 11.27 -12.05 0.25
N HIS A 195 12.18 -11.12 0.49
CA HIS A 195 12.48 -10.60 1.82
C HIS A 195 12.36 -9.07 1.88
N GLY A 196 11.95 -8.59 3.03
CA GLY A 196 12.16 -7.21 3.43
C GLY A 196 13.59 -7.01 3.91
N THR A 197 14.23 -5.94 3.46
CA THR A 197 15.61 -5.57 3.80
C THR A 197 15.70 -4.09 4.14
N ARG A 198 16.78 -3.69 4.81
CA ARG A 198 17.04 -2.26 5.15
C ARG A 198 17.77 -1.49 4.07
N THR A 199 18.14 -2.15 2.98
CA THR A 199 18.83 -1.56 1.85
C THR A 199 17.95 -1.70 0.62
N TYR A 200 18.08 -0.77 -0.32
CA TYR A 200 17.40 -0.85 -1.61
C TYR A 200 17.51 -2.27 -2.21
N PRO A 201 16.41 -2.89 -2.68
CA PRO A 201 15.09 -2.31 -2.93
C PRO A 201 14.10 -2.38 -1.75
N TYR A 202 14.56 -2.69 -0.55
CA TYR A 202 13.81 -2.76 0.72
C TYR A 202 12.72 -3.84 0.82
N HIS A 203 12.08 -4.24 -0.28
CA HIS A 203 11.16 -5.38 -0.42
C HIS A 203 11.32 -5.97 -1.84
N ASN A 204 10.29 -6.57 -2.43
CA ASN A 204 10.38 -7.13 -3.78
C ASN A 204 10.79 -6.05 -4.80
N GLY A 205 12.00 -6.19 -5.38
CA GLY A 205 12.58 -5.27 -6.37
C GLY A 205 11.97 -5.35 -7.77
N GLY A 206 10.76 -5.89 -7.87
CA GLY A 206 10.08 -6.23 -9.11
C GLY A 206 9.15 -7.42 -8.94
N MET A 207 8.80 -8.04 -10.06
CA MET A 207 7.91 -9.21 -10.15
C MET A 207 8.67 -10.37 -10.79
N ARG A 208 9.08 -11.32 -9.95
CA ARG A 208 9.66 -12.62 -10.33
C ARG A 208 8.61 -13.52 -10.96
N GLY A 209 7.35 -13.39 -10.54
CA GLY A 209 6.24 -14.15 -11.10
C GLY A 209 5.50 -13.44 -12.23
N VAL A 210 4.63 -14.19 -12.89
CA VAL A 210 3.80 -13.71 -14.00
C VAL A 210 2.78 -12.71 -13.50
N VAL A 211 2.80 -11.52 -14.09
CA VAL A 211 1.78 -10.47 -13.95
C VAL A 211 1.45 -9.89 -15.32
N THR A 212 0.29 -9.26 -15.42
CA THR A 212 0.01 -8.33 -16.52
C THR A 212 0.45 -6.94 -16.08
N VAL A 213 1.12 -6.19 -16.96
CA VAL A 213 1.46 -4.79 -16.74
C VAL A 213 0.78 -3.93 -17.79
N ALA A 214 0.17 -2.83 -17.34
CA ALA A 214 -0.43 -1.82 -18.19
C ALA A 214 -0.14 -0.43 -17.60
N ASP A 215 0.25 0.53 -18.44
CA ASP A 215 0.55 1.91 -18.04
C ASP A 215 1.50 2.03 -16.82
N GLY A 216 2.50 1.16 -16.73
CA GLY A 216 3.52 1.18 -15.67
C GLY A 216 3.04 0.70 -14.29
N GLN A 217 1.99 -0.13 -14.22
CA GLN A 217 1.52 -0.78 -12.98
C GLN A 217 1.10 -2.24 -13.26
N VAL A 218 1.07 -3.09 -12.22
CA VAL A 218 0.41 -4.41 -12.30
C VAL A 218 -1.09 -4.22 -12.56
N ASP A 219 -1.68 -5.00 -13.46
CA ASP A 219 -3.11 -4.90 -13.81
C ASP A 219 -3.80 -6.28 -13.72
N PRO A 220 -5.06 -6.35 -13.21
CA PRO A 220 -5.84 -5.26 -12.61
C PRO A 220 -5.41 -4.93 -11.17
N GLN A 221 -5.71 -3.71 -10.74
CA GLN A 221 -5.58 -3.27 -9.34
C GLN A 221 -6.81 -2.49 -8.86
N PRO A 222 -7.11 -2.51 -7.55
CA PRO A 222 -8.08 -1.61 -6.94
C PRO A 222 -7.82 -0.14 -7.25
N ARG A 223 -8.89 0.65 -7.25
CA ARG A 223 -8.83 2.10 -7.39
C ARG A 223 -9.06 2.78 -6.04
N ALA A 224 -8.19 3.73 -5.72
CA ALA A 224 -8.37 4.68 -4.64
C ALA A 224 -9.09 5.94 -5.15
N ASN A 225 -9.76 6.66 -4.26
CA ASN A 225 -10.43 7.92 -4.60
C ASN A 225 -10.51 8.85 -3.39
N SER A 226 -9.85 10.01 -3.49
CA SER A 226 -9.89 11.07 -2.48
C SER A 226 -11.12 11.96 -2.55
N GLY A 227 -11.73 12.11 -3.73
CA GLY A 227 -12.72 13.15 -4.01
C GLY A 227 -12.13 14.56 -4.10
N ARG A 228 -10.83 14.75 -3.84
CA ARG A 228 -10.13 16.05 -3.97
C ARG A 228 -9.16 16.02 -5.14
N THR A 229 -8.88 17.19 -5.70
CA THR A 229 -7.82 17.34 -6.71
C THR A 229 -6.47 17.22 -6.01
N PRO A 230 -5.51 16.44 -6.54
CA PRO A 230 -4.16 16.37 -5.98
C PRO A 230 -3.52 17.76 -5.95
N THR A 231 -2.79 18.03 -4.89
CA THR A 231 -2.11 19.30 -4.65
C THR A 231 -0.62 19.20 -4.98
N GLU A 232 0.03 20.35 -5.12
CA GLU A 232 1.47 20.42 -5.39
C GLU A 232 2.32 20.19 -4.12
N PRO A 233 3.59 19.79 -4.24
CA PRO A 233 4.50 19.70 -3.10
C PRO A 233 4.64 21.01 -2.32
N LEU A 234 4.49 20.93 -0.98
CA LEU A 234 4.70 22.06 -0.08
C LEU A 234 6.16 22.10 0.38
N ARG A 235 6.99 22.79 -0.39
CA ARG A 235 8.44 22.88 -0.14
C ARG A 235 8.73 23.52 1.23
N GLY A 236 9.60 22.87 2.00
CA GLY A 236 10.01 23.34 3.33
C GLY A 236 9.04 22.98 4.45
N ALA A 237 7.98 22.22 4.17
CA ALA A 237 7.11 21.68 5.19
C ALA A 237 7.71 20.42 5.84
N ALA A 238 7.56 20.28 7.15
CA ALA A 238 7.88 19.04 7.87
C ALA A 238 6.72 18.64 8.78
N ILE A 239 6.21 17.42 8.63
CA ILE A 239 5.10 16.90 9.42
C ILE A 239 5.63 16.47 10.80
N THR A 240 5.12 17.11 11.85
CA THR A 240 5.59 16.95 13.24
C THR A 240 4.62 16.19 14.11
N LYS A 241 3.33 16.11 13.73
CA LYS A 241 2.31 15.37 14.46
C LYS A 241 1.30 14.77 13.49
N PHE A 242 0.89 13.56 13.82
CA PHE A 242 -0.33 12.95 13.30
C PHE A 242 -1.03 12.25 14.45
N GLN A 243 -2.34 12.35 14.51
CA GLN A 243 -3.14 11.68 15.52
C GLN A 243 -4.47 11.25 14.92
N ARG A 244 -4.86 10.01 15.20
CA ARG A 244 -6.19 9.49 14.90
C ARG A 244 -7.01 9.44 16.18
N SER A 245 -8.23 9.96 16.12
CA SER A 245 -9.21 9.93 17.19
C SER A 245 -10.47 9.22 16.71
N GLY A 246 -10.82 8.09 17.32
CA GLY A 246 -11.94 7.26 16.86
C GLY A 246 -11.71 6.68 15.45
N SER A 247 -12.80 6.48 14.70
CA SER A 247 -12.75 5.79 13.41
C SER A 247 -12.36 6.69 12.24
N ASP A 248 -12.66 7.99 12.33
CA ASP A 248 -12.75 8.89 11.18
C ASP A 248 -12.24 10.31 11.44
N HIS A 249 -11.81 10.66 12.67
CA HIS A 249 -11.20 11.96 12.95
C HIS A 249 -9.68 11.88 13.02
N TYR A 250 -9.04 12.90 12.47
CA TYR A 250 -7.59 12.97 12.33
C TYR A 250 -7.11 14.41 12.56
N GLU A 251 -5.92 14.53 13.14
CA GLU A 251 -5.19 15.78 13.30
C GLU A 251 -3.80 15.59 12.70
N LEU A 252 -3.37 16.53 11.87
CA LEU A 252 -2.02 16.60 11.33
C LEU A 252 -1.44 17.99 11.63
N ALA A 253 -0.26 18.05 12.23
CA ALA A 253 0.49 19.29 12.38
C ALA A 253 1.78 19.24 11.57
N TYR A 254 2.13 20.37 10.97
CA TYR A 254 3.37 20.54 10.22
C TYR A 254 3.97 21.91 10.49
N THR A 255 5.28 22.00 10.32
CA THR A 255 6.00 23.29 10.36
C THR A 255 6.24 23.77 8.94
N LEU A 256 6.15 25.08 8.70
CA LEU A 256 6.52 25.74 7.45
C LEU A 256 7.16 27.08 7.81
N SER A 257 8.39 27.32 7.34
CA SER A 257 9.16 28.53 7.68
C SER A 257 9.25 28.80 9.19
N GLY A 258 9.35 27.74 10.01
CA GLY A 258 9.44 27.83 11.47
C GLY A 258 8.11 28.03 12.21
N ALA A 259 6.98 28.19 11.50
CA ALA A 259 5.66 28.34 12.10
C ALA A 259 4.84 27.05 12.01
N THR A 260 3.98 26.79 13.00
CA THR A 260 3.16 25.58 13.06
C THR A 260 1.79 25.81 12.43
N HIS A 261 1.41 24.92 11.51
CA HIS A 261 0.10 24.82 10.91
C HIS A 261 -0.57 23.51 11.33
N ARG A 262 -1.90 23.44 11.25
CA ARG A 262 -2.68 22.23 11.52
C ARG A 262 -3.73 21.95 10.46
N ILE A 263 -4.04 20.68 10.30
CA ILE A 263 -5.19 20.16 9.54
C ILE A 263 -5.97 19.25 10.48
N ASP A 264 -7.15 19.70 10.89
CA ASP A 264 -8.11 18.88 11.60
C ASP A 264 -9.13 18.36 10.58
N TYR A 265 -9.29 17.05 10.44
CA TYR A 265 -10.17 16.52 9.40
C TYR A 265 -10.96 15.29 9.84
N THR A 266 -12.14 15.14 9.23
CA THR A 266 -12.95 13.92 9.28
C THR A 266 -12.92 13.27 7.91
N ALA A 267 -12.61 11.97 7.84
CA ALA A 267 -12.58 11.22 6.59
C ALA A 267 -13.40 9.93 6.70
N THR A 268 -14.44 9.84 5.88
CA THR A 268 -15.31 8.66 5.75
C THR A 268 -15.27 8.14 4.31
N MET A 269 -15.91 7.00 4.05
CA MET A 269 -16.06 6.48 2.68
C MET A 269 -16.90 7.38 1.76
N LYS A 270 -17.63 8.35 2.31
CA LYS A 270 -18.55 9.22 1.55
C LYS A 270 -18.02 10.64 1.36
N ALA A 271 -17.25 11.15 2.31
CA ALA A 271 -16.77 12.51 2.28
C ALA A 271 -15.51 12.69 3.14
N VAL A 272 -14.74 13.73 2.81
CA VAL A 272 -13.64 14.26 3.62
C VAL A 272 -13.93 15.74 3.91
N THR A 273 -13.95 16.12 5.19
CA THR A 273 -14.06 17.53 5.61
C THR A 273 -12.77 17.91 6.31
N MET A 274 -12.09 18.95 5.81
CA MET A 274 -10.77 19.38 6.28
C MET A 274 -10.85 20.83 6.76
N LYS A 275 -10.36 21.08 7.97
CA LYS A 275 -10.17 22.41 8.53
C LYS A 275 -8.69 22.71 8.59
N PHE A 276 -8.24 23.66 7.77
CA PHE A 276 -6.87 24.16 7.76
C PHE A 276 -6.76 25.30 8.76
N ILE A 277 -5.74 25.26 9.62
CA ILE A 277 -5.52 26.25 10.68
C ILE A 277 -4.11 26.79 10.55
N ASP A 278 -3.99 28.11 10.42
CA ASP A 278 -2.72 28.81 10.29
C ASP A 278 -2.08 29.12 11.68
N PRO A 279 -0.86 29.66 11.72
CA PRO A 279 -0.16 29.96 12.97
C PRO A 279 -0.84 31.03 13.83
N SER A 280 -1.65 31.91 13.23
CA SER A 280 -2.43 32.93 13.95
C SER A 280 -3.71 32.36 14.58
N GLY A 281 -4.11 31.15 14.18
CA GLY A 281 -5.36 30.50 14.56
C GLY A 281 -6.52 30.78 13.59
N ALA A 282 -6.30 31.53 12.52
CA ALA A 282 -7.29 31.67 11.46
C ALA A 282 -7.46 30.31 10.75
N SER A 283 -8.69 30.04 10.29
CA SER A 283 -8.99 28.75 9.69
C SER A 283 -9.94 28.82 8.51
N SER A 284 -9.76 27.92 7.55
CA SER A 284 -10.68 27.65 6.45
C SER A 284 -11.14 26.19 6.51
N THR A 285 -12.33 25.91 5.97
CA THR A 285 -12.88 24.56 5.91
C THR A 285 -13.27 24.21 4.49
N GLU A 286 -12.91 23.00 4.07
CA GLU A 286 -13.21 22.45 2.75
C GLU A 286 -13.88 21.07 2.92
N THR A 287 -14.86 20.77 2.08
CA THR A 287 -15.56 19.48 2.09
C THR A 287 -15.55 18.87 0.69
N TYR A 288 -15.15 17.60 0.62
CA TYR A 288 -14.99 16.85 -0.61
C TYR A 288 -15.90 15.62 -0.59
N ALA A 289 -16.79 15.52 -1.57
CA ALA A 289 -17.61 14.31 -1.76
C ALA A 289 -16.80 13.21 -2.46
N ARG A 290 -16.92 11.98 -1.98
CA ARG A 290 -16.29 10.80 -2.57
C ARG A 290 -17.33 10.02 -3.35
N ARG A 291 -17.00 9.66 -4.59
CA ARG A 291 -17.86 8.80 -5.41
C ARG A 291 -17.64 7.36 -4.98
N ALA A 292 -18.72 6.58 -4.91
CA ALA A 292 -18.60 5.12 -4.80
C ALA A 292 -17.92 4.60 -6.08
N ASN A 293 -16.96 3.69 -5.91
CA ASN A 293 -16.37 2.94 -7.01
C ASN A 293 -17.33 1.88 -7.54
#